data_AF-A0A536QSQ5-F1
#
_entry.id   AF-A0A536QSQ5-F1
#
_cell.length_a   1.000
_cell.length_b   1.000
_cell.length_c   1.000
_cell.angle_alpha   90.00
_cell.angle_beta   90.00
_cell.angle_gamma   90.00
#
_symmetry.space_group_name_H-M   'P 1'
#
loop_
_entity.id
_entity.type
_entity.pdbx_description
1 polymer ?
#
loop_
_entity_poly.entity_id
_entity_poly.type
_entity_poly.pdbx_seq_one_letter_code
_entity_poly.pdbx_strand_id
1 'polypeptide(L)'
;MTQPDGTTLSAPPARKVDTFWPGVAISSSGRVYMSSYAADTVSPWQTCAASPPPPEGRINCTTLDGYIHNARLNYYVANVGAGTSQKVSTHPINTRYQFGGGFIGDYTDLAVGSDNTFHALWTDTNNVQTVVWWYGLQFTPTPIHQQDVVTASGNF
;
A
#
# COMPACT_ATOMS: atom_id res chain seq x y z
N MET A 1 18.91 -8.98 6.45
CA MET A 1 19.10 -7.81 7.34
C MET A 1 19.53 -8.32 8.70
N THR A 2 20.63 -7.82 9.27
CA THR A 2 21.05 -8.20 10.62
C THR A 2 20.11 -7.60 11.65
N GLN A 3 19.67 -8.41 12.59
CA GLN A 3 18.77 -8.03 13.69
C GLN A 3 19.58 -7.52 14.90
N PRO A 4 18.95 -6.77 15.83
CA PRO A 4 19.60 -6.32 17.07
C PRO A 4 20.15 -7.47 17.94
N ASP A 5 19.52 -8.65 17.88
CA ASP A 5 19.96 -9.85 18.59
C ASP A 5 21.08 -10.64 17.86
N GLY A 6 21.59 -10.11 16.75
CA GLY A 6 22.64 -10.73 15.92
C GLY A 6 22.13 -11.78 14.94
N THR A 7 20.83 -12.12 14.94
CA THR A 7 20.25 -13.01 13.92
C THR A 7 20.10 -12.29 12.58
N THR A 8 19.72 -13.00 11.52
CA THR A 8 19.50 -12.41 10.19
C THR A 8 18.06 -12.65 9.72
N LEU A 9 17.37 -11.57 9.33
CA LEU A 9 16.11 -11.65 8.60
C LEU A 9 16.37 -11.82 7.10
N SER A 10 15.95 -12.96 6.56
CA SER A 10 15.99 -13.27 5.13
C SER A 10 14.57 -13.27 4.58
N ALA A 11 14.28 -12.40 3.60
CA ALA A 11 12.98 -12.40 2.96
C ALA A 11 12.71 -13.77 2.31
N PRO A 12 11.48 -14.32 2.44
CA PRO A 12 11.13 -15.55 1.75
C PRO A 12 11.15 -15.32 0.23
N PRO A 13 11.23 -16.41 -0.58
CA PRO A 13 11.02 -16.31 -2.02
C PRO A 13 9.68 -15.63 -2.36
N ALA A 14 9.65 -14.94 -3.50
CA ALA A 14 8.44 -14.29 -3.99
C ALA A 14 7.28 -15.29 -4.06
N ARG A 15 6.17 -14.94 -3.41
CA ARG A 15 4.96 -15.76 -3.32
C ARG A 15 3.78 -14.88 -2.98
N LYS A 16 2.58 -15.29 -3.40
CA LYS A 16 1.35 -14.65 -2.94
C LYS A 16 1.23 -14.83 -1.42
N VAL A 17 1.24 -13.74 -0.67
CA VAL A 17 1.18 -13.78 0.81
C VAL A 17 -0.11 -13.18 1.35
N ASP A 18 -0.65 -12.15 0.69
CA ASP A 18 -1.88 -11.48 1.12
C ASP A 18 -2.76 -11.17 -0.07
N THR A 19 -4.09 -11.18 0.14
CA THR A 19 -5.06 -10.67 -0.83
C THR A 19 -6.21 -10.02 -0.07
N PHE A 20 -6.52 -8.78 -0.43
CA PHE A 20 -7.61 -7.99 0.13
C PHE A 20 -8.48 -7.51 -1.02
N TRP A 21 -9.80 -7.58 -0.86
CA TRP A 21 -10.74 -7.28 -1.93
C TRP A 21 -11.43 -5.96 -1.63
N PRO A 22 -11.07 -4.88 -2.34
CA PRO A 22 -11.88 -3.69 -2.30
C PRO A 22 -12.41 -3.33 -3.69
N GLY A 23 -13.71 -3.14 -3.79
CA GLY A 23 -14.38 -2.65 -4.98
C GLY A 23 -14.93 -3.75 -5.89
N VAL A 24 -16.23 -3.68 -6.14
CA VAL A 24 -16.94 -4.45 -7.16
C VAL A 24 -17.78 -3.47 -7.95
N ALA A 25 -17.70 -3.53 -9.27
CA ALA A 25 -18.47 -2.69 -10.16
C ALA A 25 -19.04 -3.53 -11.30
N ILE A 26 -20.25 -3.20 -11.73
CA ILE A 26 -20.94 -3.91 -12.80
C ILE A 26 -21.21 -2.91 -13.91
N SER A 27 -20.75 -3.22 -15.11
CA SER A 27 -21.04 -2.38 -16.29
C SER A 27 -22.49 -2.56 -16.75
N SER A 28 -22.98 -1.65 -17.59
CA SER A 28 -24.32 -1.76 -18.18
C SER A 28 -24.50 -3.01 -19.07
N SER A 29 -23.41 -3.65 -19.50
CA SER A 29 -23.46 -4.92 -20.24
C SER A 29 -23.55 -6.16 -19.32
N GLY A 30 -23.54 -5.95 -17.99
CA GLY A 30 -23.60 -7.01 -17.00
C GLY A 30 -22.24 -7.62 -16.65
N ARG A 31 -21.12 -7.07 -17.17
CA ARG A 31 -19.78 -7.53 -16.80
C ARG A 31 -19.46 -7.12 -15.37
N VAL A 32 -19.04 -8.09 -14.57
CA VAL A 32 -18.63 -7.88 -13.17
C VAL A 32 -17.12 -7.68 -13.13
N TYR A 33 -16.70 -6.53 -12.63
CA TYR A 33 -15.32 -6.19 -12.36
C TYR A 33 -15.09 -6.17 -10.86
N MET A 34 -13.88 -6.55 -10.49
CA MET A 34 -13.46 -6.60 -9.11
C MET A 34 -12.03 -6.12 -8.99
N SER A 35 -11.77 -5.29 -8.00
CA SER A 35 -10.42 -4.86 -7.67
C SER A 35 -9.95 -5.51 -6.38
N SER A 36 -8.64 -5.70 -6.28
CA SER A 36 -8.01 -6.32 -5.13
C SER A 36 -6.59 -5.82 -4.96
N TYR A 37 -6.15 -5.68 -3.72
CA TYR A 37 -4.74 -5.72 -3.43
C TYR A 37 -4.28 -7.16 -3.32
N ALA A 38 -3.12 -7.44 -3.90
CA ALA A 38 -2.42 -8.71 -3.71
C ALA A 38 -0.94 -8.44 -3.47
N ALA A 39 -0.36 -9.08 -2.46
CA ALA A 39 1.08 -9.05 -2.25
C ALA A 39 1.74 -10.30 -2.83
N ASP A 40 2.76 -10.11 -3.65
CA ASP A 40 3.64 -11.16 -4.19
C ASP A 40 5.10 -11.00 -3.73
N THR A 41 5.43 -9.88 -3.11
CA THR A 41 6.77 -9.49 -2.70
C THR A 41 6.79 -9.24 -1.20
N VAL A 42 7.75 -9.84 -0.51
CA VAL A 42 8.03 -9.58 0.90
C VAL A 42 9.36 -8.85 1.01
N SER A 43 9.38 -7.69 1.65
CA SER A 43 10.59 -6.94 1.95
C SER A 43 10.76 -6.73 3.44
N PRO A 44 11.99 -6.62 3.96
CA PRO A 44 12.21 -6.18 5.33
C PRO A 44 11.59 -4.79 5.58
N TRP A 45 10.92 -4.63 6.72
CA TRP A 45 10.49 -3.34 7.25
C TRP A 45 11.14 -3.12 8.61
N GLN A 46 11.80 -1.97 8.79
CA GLN A 46 12.43 -1.62 10.05
C GLN A 46 11.39 -1.14 11.05
N THR A 47 11.41 -1.72 12.24
CA THR A 47 10.47 -1.37 13.32
C THR A 47 11.05 -0.25 14.20
N CYS A 48 10.20 0.31 15.06
CA CYS A 48 10.58 1.36 16.00
C CYS A 48 10.42 0.87 17.44
N ALA A 49 11.49 0.90 18.24
CA ALA A 49 11.46 0.55 19.65
C ALA A 49 10.91 1.69 20.52
N ALA A 50 11.19 2.94 20.14
CA ALA A 50 10.73 4.11 20.90
C ALA A 50 10.48 5.30 19.97
N SER A 51 9.39 6.02 20.24
CA SER A 51 9.02 7.28 19.58
C SER A 51 8.43 8.28 20.58
N PRO A 52 8.43 9.59 20.26
CA PRO A 52 7.75 10.59 21.07
C PRO A 52 6.23 10.36 21.12
N PRO A 53 5.49 10.97 22.05
CA PRO A 53 4.03 10.90 22.04
C PRO A 53 3.43 11.40 20.71
N PRO A 54 2.24 10.90 20.31
CA PRO A 54 1.53 11.45 19.15
C PRO A 54 1.29 12.97 19.29
N PRO A 55 1.34 13.72 18.18
CA PRO A 55 1.39 13.23 16.81
C PRO A 55 2.80 12.93 16.26
N GLU A 56 3.87 13.42 16.91
CA GLU A 56 5.24 13.31 16.41
C GLU A 56 5.66 11.84 16.20
N GLY A 57 5.39 10.97 17.17
CA GLY A 57 5.77 9.55 17.09
C GLY A 57 5.05 8.72 16.02
N ARG A 58 4.10 9.31 15.27
CA ARG A 58 3.53 8.65 14.09
C ARG A 58 4.48 8.65 12.88
N ILE A 59 5.37 9.64 12.81
CA ILE A 59 6.32 9.80 11.71
C ILE A 59 7.78 9.79 12.16
N ASN A 60 8.06 10.06 13.43
CA ASN A 60 9.42 10.07 13.98
C ASN A 60 9.69 8.82 14.83
N CYS A 61 10.87 8.23 14.68
CA CYS A 61 11.36 7.14 15.50
C CYS A 61 12.67 7.56 16.17
N THR A 62 12.68 7.62 17.50
CA THR A 62 13.87 8.01 18.27
C THR A 62 14.80 6.84 18.54
N THR A 63 14.30 5.61 18.42
CA THR A 63 15.12 4.40 18.59
C THR A 63 14.64 3.33 17.63
N LEU A 64 15.48 3.00 16.65
CA LEU A 64 15.22 1.93 15.69
C LEU A 64 15.30 0.57 16.37
N ASP A 65 14.47 -0.36 15.92
CA ASP A 65 14.48 -1.76 16.34
C ASP A 65 14.73 -2.66 15.12
N GLY A 66 14.57 -3.97 15.29
CA GLY A 66 14.78 -4.97 14.26
C GLY A 66 13.82 -4.85 13.07
N TYR A 67 14.03 -5.74 12.12
CA TYR A 67 13.24 -5.83 10.90
C TYR A 67 12.18 -6.92 11.03
N ILE A 68 11.02 -6.72 10.41
CA ILE A 68 10.03 -7.77 10.18
C ILE A 68 9.76 -7.94 8.69
N HIS A 69 9.12 -9.05 8.32
CA HIS A 69 8.58 -9.23 6.98
C HIS A 69 7.40 -8.30 6.75
N ASN A 70 7.45 -7.54 5.66
CA ASN A 70 6.36 -6.69 5.21
C ASN A 70 5.97 -7.05 3.79
N ALA A 71 4.69 -7.36 3.61
CA ALA A 71 4.09 -7.65 2.33
C ALA A 71 3.86 -6.34 1.56
N ARG A 72 4.40 -6.25 0.35
CA ARG A 72 4.15 -5.12 -0.55
C ARG A 72 3.00 -5.46 -1.48
N LEU A 73 1.97 -4.62 -1.50
CA LEU A 73 0.76 -4.84 -2.26
C LEU A 73 0.91 -4.34 -3.69
N ASN A 74 0.31 -5.04 -4.63
CA ASN A 74 0.03 -4.58 -5.97
C ASN A 74 -1.48 -4.44 -6.11
N TYR A 75 -1.94 -3.46 -6.90
CA TYR A 75 -3.36 -3.30 -7.17
C TYR A 75 -3.73 -3.99 -8.48
N TYR A 76 -4.77 -4.81 -8.43
CA TYR A 76 -5.27 -5.60 -9.55
C TYR A 76 -6.74 -5.28 -9.82
N VAL A 77 -7.12 -5.34 -11.09
CA VAL A 77 -8.51 -5.40 -11.53
C VAL A 77 -8.71 -6.72 -12.25
N ALA A 78 -9.87 -7.34 -12.07
CA ALA A 78 -10.26 -8.59 -12.71
C ALA A 78 -11.66 -8.46 -13.34
N ASN A 79 -11.85 -9.05 -14.51
CA ASN A 79 -13.16 -9.36 -15.05
C ASN A 79 -13.54 -10.77 -14.59
N VAL A 80 -14.49 -10.85 -13.66
CA VAL A 80 -14.83 -12.10 -12.95
C VAL A 80 -15.36 -13.15 -13.91
N GLY A 81 -16.22 -12.76 -14.86
CA GLY A 81 -16.83 -13.69 -15.81
C GLY A 81 -15.85 -14.23 -16.84
N ALA A 82 -14.82 -13.45 -17.20
CA ALA A 82 -13.79 -13.86 -18.15
C ALA A 82 -12.61 -14.59 -17.49
N GLY A 83 -12.48 -14.52 -16.16
CA GLY A 83 -11.33 -15.09 -15.44
C GLY A 83 -10.00 -14.38 -15.74
N THR A 84 -10.04 -13.17 -16.28
CA THR A 84 -8.85 -12.37 -16.61
C THR A 84 -8.57 -11.32 -15.54
N SER A 85 -7.29 -11.01 -15.33
CA SER A 85 -6.86 -10.00 -14.36
C SER A 85 -5.64 -9.23 -14.86
N GLN A 86 -5.55 -7.96 -14.48
CA GLN A 86 -4.45 -7.06 -14.82
C GLN A 86 -3.93 -6.37 -13.55
N LYS A 87 -2.61 -6.29 -13.41
CA LYS A 87 -1.97 -5.40 -12.43
C LYS A 87 -2.03 -3.97 -12.96
N VAL A 88 -2.62 -3.06 -12.20
CA VAL A 88 -2.73 -1.64 -12.58
C VAL A 88 -1.74 -0.74 -11.85
N SER A 89 -1.22 -1.17 -10.70
CA SER A 89 -0.12 -0.46 -10.04
C SER A 89 1.21 -0.67 -10.78
N THR A 90 1.96 0.43 -10.95
CA THR A 90 3.29 0.40 -11.58
C THR A 90 4.40 0.07 -10.58
N HIS A 91 4.16 0.31 -9.29
CA HIS A 91 5.07 0.04 -8.19
C HIS A 91 4.34 -0.68 -7.05
N PRO A 92 5.05 -1.52 -6.27
CA PRO A 92 4.47 -2.11 -5.06
C PRO A 92 4.22 -1.06 -3.97
N ILE A 93 3.08 -1.18 -3.30
CA ILE A 93 2.59 -0.32 -2.23
C ILE A 93 3.05 -0.90 -0.89
N ASN A 94 3.57 -0.06 -0.02
CA ASN A 94 4.12 -0.49 1.26
C ASN A 94 3.16 -0.07 2.38
N THR A 95 2.43 -1.05 2.89
CA THR A 95 1.38 -0.87 3.91
C THR A 95 1.87 -0.44 5.29
N ARG A 96 3.18 -0.47 5.51
CA ARG A 96 3.81 -0.17 6.80
C ARG A 96 4.83 0.96 6.71
N TYR A 97 4.82 1.79 5.67
CA TYR A 97 5.90 2.77 5.46
C TYR A 97 6.11 3.74 6.65
N GLN A 98 5.08 4.03 7.44
CA GLN A 98 5.18 4.93 8.60
C GLN A 98 5.64 4.21 9.88
N PHE A 99 6.54 4.84 10.65
CA PHE A 99 7.07 4.28 11.90
C PHE A 99 6.03 4.05 13.00
N GLY A 100 4.85 4.67 12.90
CA GLY A 100 3.68 4.34 13.72
C GLY A 100 3.12 2.91 13.50
N GLY A 101 3.63 2.16 12.52
CA GLY A 101 3.50 0.70 12.41
C GLY A 101 2.11 0.15 12.07
N GLY A 102 1.09 1.01 12.01
CA GLY A 102 -0.27 0.63 11.60
C GLY A 102 -0.37 0.39 10.10
N PHE A 103 -1.33 -0.46 9.71
CA PHE A 103 -1.79 -0.53 8.33
C PHE A 103 -2.25 0.87 7.90
N ILE A 104 -1.61 1.41 6.88
CA ILE A 104 -2.00 2.70 6.33
C ILE A 104 -3.25 2.44 5.49
N GLY A 105 -4.42 2.68 6.10
CA GLY A 105 -5.75 2.34 5.59
C GLY A 105 -5.93 2.71 4.12
N ASP A 106 -6.23 1.72 3.29
CA ASP A 106 -6.37 1.95 1.85
C ASP A 106 -7.73 2.58 1.49
N TYR A 107 -7.68 3.67 0.73
CA TYR A 107 -8.80 4.08 -0.11
C TYR A 107 -8.63 3.44 -1.47
N THR A 108 -9.64 2.68 -1.86
CA THR A 108 -9.70 2.00 -3.15
C THR A 108 -11.13 2.05 -3.63
N ASP A 109 -11.28 2.31 -4.91
CA ASP A 109 -12.58 2.30 -5.55
C ASP A 109 -12.44 1.79 -6.98
N LEU A 110 -13.59 1.41 -7.54
CA LEU A 110 -13.73 0.93 -8.88
C LEU A 110 -15.04 1.43 -9.46
N ALA A 111 -14.94 2.16 -10.57
CA ALA A 111 -16.08 2.48 -11.41
C ALA A 111 -15.92 1.80 -12.78
N VAL A 112 -17.02 1.50 -13.45
CA VAL A 112 -16.99 0.93 -14.80
C VAL A 112 -17.99 1.67 -15.69
N GLY A 113 -17.52 2.15 -16.83
CA GLY A 113 -18.33 2.82 -17.83
C GLY A 113 -19.21 1.86 -18.64
N SER A 114 -20.17 2.43 -19.36
CA SER A 114 -21.03 1.69 -20.29
C SER A 114 -20.28 1.11 -21.49
N ASP A 115 -19.07 1.62 -21.76
CA ASP A 115 -18.10 1.13 -22.74
C ASP A 115 -17.25 -0.04 -22.21
N ASN A 116 -17.52 -0.51 -20.98
CA ASN A 116 -16.76 -1.53 -20.26
C ASN A 116 -15.32 -1.10 -19.88
N THR A 117 -15.02 0.19 -19.92
CA THR A 117 -13.77 0.73 -19.40
C THR A 117 -13.87 0.80 -17.87
N PHE A 118 -12.95 0.14 -17.17
CA PHE A 118 -12.83 0.30 -15.72
C PHE A 118 -12.01 1.55 -15.40
N HIS A 119 -12.31 2.16 -14.25
CA HIS A 119 -11.59 3.27 -13.64
C HIS A 119 -11.28 2.86 -12.20
N ALA A 120 -10.03 2.46 -11.98
CA ALA A 120 -9.54 1.99 -10.69
C ALA A 120 -8.90 3.16 -9.95
N LEU A 121 -9.20 3.29 -8.67
CA LEU A 121 -8.57 4.23 -7.74
C LEU A 121 -7.93 3.44 -6.61
N TRP A 122 -6.73 3.82 -6.21
CA TRP A 122 -6.05 3.24 -5.05
C TRP A 122 -5.13 4.25 -4.37
N THR A 123 -4.60 3.85 -3.22
CA THR A 123 -3.66 4.65 -2.46
C THR A 123 -2.24 4.10 -2.62
N ASP A 124 -1.31 4.94 -3.04
CA ASP A 124 0.10 4.59 -3.21
C ASP A 124 0.96 5.28 -2.13
N THR A 125 2.09 4.66 -1.78
CA THR A 125 3.07 5.17 -0.81
C THR A 125 4.44 5.47 -1.45
N ASN A 126 4.54 5.44 -2.78
CA ASN A 126 5.84 5.58 -3.45
C ASN A 126 6.31 7.04 -3.58
N ASN A 127 5.40 8.00 -3.58
CA ASN A 127 5.75 9.41 -3.71
C ASN A 127 6.16 10.01 -2.36
N VAL A 128 7.27 10.76 -2.37
CA VAL A 128 7.84 11.41 -1.19
C VAL A 128 7.30 12.82 -1.11
N GLN A 129 6.71 13.14 0.03
CA GLN A 129 6.15 14.46 0.31
C GLN A 129 6.87 15.10 1.49
N THR A 130 7.07 16.42 1.42
CA THR A 130 7.62 17.19 2.52
C THR A 130 6.49 17.68 3.42
N VAL A 131 6.52 17.27 4.68
CA VAL A 131 5.55 17.70 5.69
C VAL A 131 6.12 18.79 6.58
N VAL A 132 5.36 19.87 6.73
CA VAL A 132 5.62 20.99 7.65
C VAL A 132 4.57 21.05 8.76
N TRP A 133 3.34 20.60 8.48
CA TRP A 133 2.25 20.56 9.45
C TRP A 133 1.52 19.22 9.36
N TRP A 134 1.33 18.56 10.50
CA TRP A 134 0.66 17.26 10.57
C TRP A 134 0.00 17.03 11.93
N TYR A 135 -1.28 16.65 11.94
CA TYR A 135 -2.08 16.47 13.16
C TYR A 135 -1.92 17.61 14.20
N GLY A 136 -1.86 18.87 13.73
CA GLY A 136 -1.74 20.04 14.60
C GLY A 136 -0.34 20.33 15.15
N LEU A 137 0.69 19.56 14.75
CA LEU A 137 2.09 19.82 15.09
C LEU A 137 2.84 20.39 13.89
N GLN A 138 3.67 21.42 14.14
CA GLN A 138 4.59 21.96 13.15
C GLN A 138 5.93 21.22 13.21
N PHE A 139 6.33 20.64 12.09
CA PHE A 139 7.61 19.98 11.92
C PHE A 139 8.58 20.90 11.19
N THR A 140 9.89 20.75 11.45
CA THR A 140 10.90 21.15 10.46
C THR A 140 10.59 20.38 9.17
N PRO A 141 10.66 20.99 7.97
CA PRO A 141 10.31 20.32 6.71
C PRO A 141 10.92 18.91 6.63
N THR A 142 10.08 17.88 6.73
CA THR A 142 10.51 16.49 6.86
C THR A 142 9.98 15.68 5.69
N PRO A 143 10.86 15.03 4.89
CA PRO A 143 10.42 14.16 3.81
C PRO A 143 9.87 12.86 4.38
N ILE A 144 8.68 12.47 3.93
CA ILE A 144 8.03 11.21 4.30
C ILE A 144 7.34 10.59 3.09
N HIS A 145 7.18 9.28 3.11
CA HIS A 145 6.30 8.59 2.17
C HIS A 145 4.86 8.66 2.70
N GLN A 146 3.99 9.28 1.93
CA GLN A 146 2.58 9.45 2.28
C GLN A 146 1.67 8.76 1.27
N GLN A 147 0.43 8.56 1.72
CA GLN A 147 -0.65 8.13 0.86
C GLN A 147 -0.93 9.17 -0.22
N ASP A 148 -0.76 8.77 -1.47
CA ASP A 148 -1.19 9.51 -2.64
C ASP A 148 -2.27 8.76 -3.38
N VAL A 149 -3.25 9.51 -3.89
CA VAL A 149 -4.32 8.95 -4.70
C VAL A 149 -3.79 8.72 -6.10
N VAL A 150 -3.93 7.50 -6.59
CA VAL A 150 -3.58 7.13 -7.96
C VAL A 150 -4.80 6.55 -8.65
N THR A 151 -4.93 6.82 -9.94
CA THR A 151 -5.97 6.25 -10.78
C THR A 151 -5.37 5.56 -12.00
N ALA A 152 -6.06 4.53 -12.50
CA ALA A 152 -5.75 3.88 -13.76
C ALA A 152 -7.05 3.48 -14.44
N SER A 153 -7.06 3.50 -15.77
CA SER A 153 -8.20 3.04 -16.56
C SER A 153 -7.77 2.00 -17.57
N GLY A 154 -8.66 1.09 -17.92
CA GLY A 154 -8.37 0.02 -18.88
C GLY A 154 -9.61 -0.78 -19.25
N ASN A 155 -9.42 -1.79 -20.09
CA ASN A 155 -10.48 -2.70 -20.55
C ASN A 155 -9.89 -4.10 -20.80
N PHE A 156 -10.74 -5.13 -20.75
CA PHE A 156 -10.43 -6.53 -21.05
C PHE A 156 -11.09 -6.99 -22.35
#